data_AF-A0A8D8P7S3-F1
#
_entry.id   AF-A0A8D8P7S3-F1
#
_cell.length_a   1.000
_cell.length_b   1.000
_cell.length_c   1.000
_cell.angle_alpha   90.00
_cell.angle_beta   90.00
_cell.angle_gamma   90.00
#
_symmetry.space_group_name_H-M   'P 1'
#
loop_
_entity.id
_entity.type
_entity.pdbx_description
1 polymer ?
#
loop_
_entity_poly.entity_id
_entity_poly.type
_entity_poly.pdbx_seq_one_letter_code
_entity_poly.pdbx_strand_id
1 'polypeptide(L)'
;LYWTVAFIWDYLTFMVTCVIYIVVLAVFQKTSAFIELGQVLLLLMFYGLGFLPLTYLFTFMFNNTSSGYGFIMLFNVTTGVVFYAIGELLRLPTIDQEDLADDLEWVFLVFPSFALFQGLENMDVIVSGVMDCGNDCNFIAGCTLETACNWTPTCCDLPELYSFREVGIARNLLYLVAVGITAFVAVLLIEYRVFSKVKQCLTWKRKPRASADEDADVTAEKER
;
A
#
# COMPACT_ATOMS: atom_id res chain seq x y z
N LEU A 1 6.14 -10.10 -20.42
CA LEU A 1 6.71 -8.83 -20.93
C LEU A 1 5.69 -7.71 -20.94
N TYR A 2 4.49 -7.90 -21.52
CA TYR A 2 3.43 -6.86 -21.57
C TYR A 2 3.21 -6.12 -20.24
N TRP A 3 2.87 -6.85 -19.17
CA TRP A 3 2.57 -6.26 -17.85
C TRP A 3 3.74 -5.46 -17.25
N THR A 4 4.98 -5.88 -17.49
CA THR A 4 6.17 -5.17 -17.00
C THR A 4 6.37 -3.85 -17.75
N VAL A 5 6.20 -3.85 -19.08
CA VAL A 5 6.34 -2.64 -19.89
C VAL A 5 5.21 -1.66 -19.57
N ALA A 6 3.97 -2.15 -19.43
CA ALA A 6 2.83 -1.34 -19.02
C ALA A 6 3.04 -0.72 -17.64
N PHE A 7 3.48 -1.51 -16.66
CA PHE A 7 3.77 -1.01 -15.31
C PHE A 7 4.86 0.06 -15.31
N ILE A 8 5.97 -0.14 -16.04
CA ILE A 8 7.05 0.86 -16.12
C ILE A 8 6.52 2.18 -16.71
N TRP A 9 5.72 2.10 -17.78
CA TRP A 9 5.16 3.29 -18.41
C TRP A 9 4.19 4.03 -17.49
N ASP A 10 3.27 3.30 -16.87
CA ASP A 10 2.28 3.88 -15.96
C ASP A 10 2.97 4.46 -14.71
N TYR A 11 3.99 3.79 -14.19
CA TYR A 11 4.78 4.29 -13.07
C TYR A 11 5.55 5.58 -13.43
N LEU A 12 6.12 5.67 -14.63
CA LEU A 12 6.80 6.90 -15.08
C LEU A 12 5.82 8.07 -15.21
N THR A 13 4.63 7.84 -15.78
CA THR A 13 3.60 8.89 -15.88
C THR A 13 3.06 9.31 -14.52
N PHE A 14 2.91 8.35 -13.60
CA PHE A 14 2.56 8.62 -12.21
C PHE A 14 3.63 9.46 -11.51
N MET A 15 4.92 9.13 -11.68
CA MET A 15 6.04 9.91 -11.14
C MET A 15 6.01 11.37 -11.59
N VAL A 16 5.75 11.63 -12.88
CA VAL A 16 5.58 12.99 -13.40
C VAL A 16 4.41 13.70 -12.71
N THR A 17 3.30 13.00 -12.51
CA THR A 17 2.13 13.54 -11.82
C THR A 17 2.44 13.91 -10.36
N CYS A 18 3.20 13.07 -9.64
CA CYS A 18 3.65 13.36 -8.28
C CYS A 18 4.54 14.61 -8.22
N VAL A 19 5.48 14.76 -9.16
CA VAL A 19 6.34 15.95 -9.22
C VAL A 19 5.52 17.21 -9.44
N ILE A 20 4.55 17.19 -10.36
CA ILE A 20 3.65 18.33 -10.59
C ILE A 20 2.87 18.66 -9.31
N TYR A 21 2.35 17.65 -8.62
CA TYR A 21 1.65 17.84 -7.36
C TYR A 21 2.52 18.50 -6.28
N ILE A 22 3.77 18.06 -6.12
CA ILE A 22 4.73 18.67 -5.18
C ILE A 22 5.08 20.10 -5.57
N VAL A 23 5.26 20.40 -6.87
CA VAL A 23 5.50 21.78 -7.33
C VAL A 23 4.33 22.68 -6.96
N VAL A 24 3.09 22.20 -7.12
CA VAL A 24 1.90 22.94 -6.70
C VAL A 24 1.90 23.19 -5.19
N LEU A 25 2.19 22.16 -4.38
CA LEU A 25 2.31 22.32 -2.92
C LEU A 25 3.39 23.35 -2.53
N ALA A 26 4.55 23.30 -3.18
CA ALA A 26 5.66 24.23 -2.95
C ALA A 26 5.32 25.69 -3.28
N VAL A 27 4.41 25.93 -4.25
CA VAL A 27 3.94 27.28 -4.59
C VAL A 27 2.95 27.81 -3.55
N PHE A 28 2.07 26.95 -3.04
CA PHE A 28 1.03 27.35 -2.08
C PHE A 28 1.56 27.48 -0.65
N GLN A 29 2.52 26.65 -0.25
CA GLN A 29 3.11 26.73 1.08
C GLN A 29 4.31 27.67 1.08
N LYS A 30 4.22 28.80 1.80
CA LYS A 30 5.29 29.82 1.86
C LYS A 30 6.46 29.48 2.78
N THR A 31 6.33 28.46 3.64
CA THR A 31 7.21 28.27 4.81
C THR A 31 7.67 26.83 5.06
N SER A 32 7.19 25.83 4.31
CA SER A 32 7.57 24.43 4.52
C SER A 32 9.02 24.18 4.12
N ALA A 33 9.74 23.39 4.90
CA ALA A 33 11.09 23.00 4.55
C ALA A 33 11.09 22.09 3.31
N PHE A 34 12.05 22.26 2.39
CA PHE A 34 12.22 21.37 1.22
C PHE A 34 12.31 19.88 1.59
N ILE A 35 12.78 19.60 2.81
CA ILE A 35 12.88 18.25 3.38
C ILE A 35 11.50 17.61 3.56
N GLU A 36 10.51 18.36 4.05
CA GLU A 36 9.13 17.87 4.26
C GLU A 36 8.46 17.52 2.93
N LEU A 37 8.61 18.39 1.93
CA LEU A 37 8.10 18.14 0.58
C LEU A 37 8.74 16.89 -0.06
N GLY A 38 10.04 16.66 0.20
CA GLY A 38 10.74 15.46 -0.24
C GLY A 38 10.22 14.18 0.42
N GLN A 39 9.81 14.25 1.68
CA GLN A 39 9.22 13.12 2.39
C GLN A 39 7.84 12.77 1.84
N VAL A 40 6.99 13.77 1.59
CA VAL A 40 5.68 13.60 0.95
C VAL A 40 5.84 13.00 -0.45
N LEU A 41 6.83 13.49 -1.23
CA LEU A 41 7.14 12.92 -2.54
C LEU A 41 7.51 11.44 -2.41
N LEU A 42 8.37 11.08 -1.46
CA LEU A 42 8.76 9.70 -1.21
C LEU A 42 7.54 8.83 -0.93
N LEU A 43 6.65 9.23 -0.02
CA LEU A 43 5.44 8.48 0.28
C LEU A 43 4.55 8.28 -0.96
N LEU A 44 4.38 9.33 -1.78
CA LEU A 44 3.62 9.25 -3.04
C LEU A 44 4.27 8.25 -4.02
N MET A 45 5.59 8.26 -4.16
CA MET A 45 6.31 7.33 -5.05
C MET A 45 6.10 5.86 -4.65
N PHE A 46 6.10 5.58 -3.33
CA PHE A 46 5.82 4.24 -2.80
C PHE A 46 4.34 3.87 -2.92
N TYR A 47 3.44 4.83 -2.77
CA TYR A 47 2.01 4.63 -3.01
C TYR A 47 1.75 4.14 -4.44
N GLY A 48 2.42 4.72 -5.45
CA GLY A 48 2.32 4.27 -6.84
C GLY A 48 2.73 2.81 -7.05
N LEU A 49 3.75 2.33 -6.32
CA LEU A 49 4.19 0.93 -6.39
C LEU A 49 3.15 -0.06 -5.87
N GLY A 50 2.39 0.32 -4.83
CA GLY A 50 1.32 -0.50 -4.28
C GLY A 50 0.01 -0.39 -5.06
N PHE A 51 -0.36 0.84 -5.42
CA PHE A 51 -1.65 1.16 -6.04
C PHE A 51 -1.78 0.60 -7.46
N LEU A 52 -0.79 0.81 -8.34
CA LEU A 52 -0.89 0.42 -9.75
C LEU A 52 -1.09 -1.10 -9.93
N PRO A 53 -0.28 -1.98 -9.31
CA PRO A 53 -0.47 -3.43 -9.46
C PRO A 53 -1.78 -3.92 -8.85
N LEU A 54 -2.25 -3.28 -7.77
CA LEU A 54 -3.53 -3.58 -7.16
C LEU A 54 -4.70 -3.23 -8.10
N THR A 55 -4.64 -2.07 -8.77
CA THR A 55 -5.62 -1.68 -9.78
C THR A 55 -5.65 -2.66 -10.96
N TYR A 56 -4.47 -3.13 -11.43
CA TYR A 56 -4.41 -4.16 -12.46
C TYR A 56 -5.06 -5.47 -12.00
N LEU A 57 -4.82 -5.90 -10.76
CA LEU A 57 -5.44 -7.09 -10.19
C LEU A 57 -6.97 -6.98 -10.20
N PHE A 58 -7.51 -5.85 -9.77
CA PHE A 58 -8.95 -5.61 -9.78
C PHE A 58 -9.55 -5.57 -11.18
N THR A 59 -8.79 -5.12 -12.18
CA THR A 59 -9.26 -5.06 -13.57
C THR A 59 -9.65 -6.44 -14.10
N PHE A 60 -8.98 -7.50 -13.67
CA PHE A 60 -9.34 -8.89 -14.05
C PHE A 60 -10.68 -9.37 -13.47
N MET A 61 -11.19 -8.72 -12.42
CA MET A 61 -12.48 -9.08 -11.81
C MET A 61 -13.67 -8.59 -12.66
N PHE A 62 -13.45 -7.61 -13.53
CA PHE A 62 -14.51 -7.00 -14.34
C PHE A 62 -14.41 -7.43 -15.80
N ASN A 63 -15.52 -7.92 -16.35
CA ASN A 63 -15.61 -8.28 -17.77
C ASN A 63 -15.72 -7.05 -18.70
N ASN A 64 -16.25 -5.94 -18.17
CA ASN A 64 -16.45 -4.69 -18.92
C ASN A 64 -15.48 -3.61 -18.42
N THR A 65 -14.55 -3.20 -19.29
CA THR A 65 -13.48 -2.23 -18.95
C THR A 65 -14.02 -0.86 -18.54
N SER A 66 -15.09 -0.36 -19.19
CA SER A 66 -15.62 0.99 -18.95
C SER A 66 -16.31 1.13 -17.59
N SER A 67 -17.12 0.14 -17.17
CA SER A 67 -17.76 0.16 -15.85
C SER A 67 -16.77 -0.22 -14.76
N GLY A 68 -15.84 -1.15 -15.04
CA GLY A 68 -14.86 -1.63 -14.09
C GLY A 68 -13.94 -0.52 -13.57
N TYR A 69 -13.40 0.33 -14.44
CA TYR A 69 -12.47 1.38 -14.02
C TYR A 69 -13.08 2.35 -13.01
N GLY A 70 -14.30 2.84 -13.27
CA GLY A 70 -14.99 3.77 -12.37
C GLY A 70 -15.28 3.15 -10.99
N PHE A 71 -15.71 1.88 -10.96
CA PHE A 71 -15.93 1.15 -9.71
C PHE A 71 -14.63 0.92 -8.93
N ILE A 72 -13.54 0.55 -9.61
CA ILE A 72 -12.24 0.32 -8.96
C ILE A 72 -11.72 1.62 -8.35
N MET A 73 -11.80 2.73 -9.07
CA MET A 73 -11.40 4.04 -8.55
C MET A 73 -12.24 4.42 -7.33
N LEU A 74 -13.57 4.32 -7.44
CA LEU A 74 -14.47 4.62 -6.33
C LEU A 74 -14.19 3.73 -5.11
N PHE A 75 -13.99 2.43 -5.33
CA PHE A 75 -13.68 1.49 -4.26
C PHE A 75 -12.37 1.85 -3.55
N ASN A 76 -11.30 2.13 -4.30
CA ASN A 76 -9.99 2.47 -3.73
C ASN A 76 -9.99 3.79 -2.95
N VAL A 77 -10.71 4.80 -3.43
CA VAL A 77 -10.82 6.09 -2.71
C VAL A 77 -11.68 5.93 -1.46
N THR A 78 -12.83 5.25 -1.59
CA THR A 78 -13.77 5.06 -0.48
C THR A 78 -13.16 4.23 0.63
N THR A 79 -12.47 3.13 0.31
CA THR A 79 -11.80 2.31 1.34
C THR A 79 -10.72 3.10 2.07
N GLY A 80 -9.92 3.91 1.36
CA GLY A 80 -8.93 4.77 2.01
C GLY A 80 -9.55 5.70 3.05
N VAL A 81 -10.56 6.47 2.66
CA VAL A 81 -11.21 7.46 3.54
C VAL A 81 -11.98 6.79 4.68
N VAL A 82 -12.73 5.73 4.40
CA VAL A 82 -13.57 5.05 5.41
C VAL A 82 -12.70 4.32 6.44
N PHE A 83 -11.68 3.58 6.02
CA PHE A 83 -10.82 2.87 6.96
C PHE A 83 -9.99 3.82 7.82
N TYR A 84 -9.53 4.93 7.23
CA TYR A 84 -8.86 5.99 7.97
C TYR A 84 -9.80 6.60 9.03
N ALA A 85 -11.02 6.98 8.64
CA ALA A 85 -12.00 7.52 9.57
C ALA A 85 -12.34 6.52 10.69
N ILE A 86 -12.41 5.22 10.41
CA ILE A 86 -12.63 4.20 11.45
C ILE A 86 -11.47 4.17 12.46
N GLY A 87 -10.22 4.20 11.98
CA GLY A 87 -9.03 4.25 12.85
C GLY A 87 -9.06 5.45 13.79
N GLU A 88 -9.29 6.64 13.24
CA GLU A 88 -9.36 7.87 14.03
C GLU A 88 -10.54 7.89 15.01
N LEU A 89 -11.71 7.38 14.59
CA LEU A 89 -12.87 7.30 15.49
C LEU A 89 -12.60 6.40 16.70
N LEU A 90 -11.88 5.29 16.53
CA LEU A 90 -11.56 4.36 17.61
C LEU A 90 -10.58 4.96 18.64
N ARG A 91 -9.69 5.86 18.19
CA ARG A 91 -8.74 6.60 19.03
C ARG A 91 -9.35 7.81 19.75
N LEU A 92 -10.62 8.13 19.47
CA LEU A 92 -11.27 9.21 20.18
C LEU A 92 -11.35 8.91 21.69
N PRO A 93 -11.13 9.91 22.57
CA PRO A 93 -11.22 9.74 24.02
C PRO A 93 -12.57 9.22 24.53
N THR A 94 -13.62 9.31 23.70
CA THR A 94 -14.95 8.81 24.01
C THR A 94 -15.14 7.31 23.75
N ILE A 95 -14.36 6.73 22.84
CA ILE A 95 -14.41 5.30 22.49
C ILE A 95 -13.29 4.55 23.20
N ASP A 96 -12.09 5.14 23.29
CA ASP A 96 -10.95 4.66 24.07
C ASP A 96 -10.60 3.18 23.76
N GLN A 97 -10.58 2.85 22.47
CA GLN A 97 -10.25 1.51 21.96
C GLN A 97 -8.99 1.57 21.09
N GLU A 98 -7.91 2.07 21.68
CA GLU A 98 -6.60 2.19 21.02
C GLU A 98 -6.05 0.81 20.61
N ASP A 99 -6.16 -0.21 21.47
CA ASP A 99 -5.71 -1.58 21.17
C ASP A 99 -6.39 -2.15 19.91
N LEU A 100 -7.70 -1.92 19.75
CA LEU A 100 -8.42 -2.34 18.55
C LEU A 100 -8.03 -1.51 17.33
N ALA A 101 -7.83 -0.21 17.51
CA ALA A 101 -7.39 0.66 16.42
C ALA A 101 -6.07 0.14 15.84
N ASP A 102 -5.09 -0.16 16.70
CA ASP A 102 -3.77 -0.63 16.29
C ASP A 102 -3.84 -1.98 15.56
N ASP A 103 -4.63 -2.94 16.06
CA ASP A 103 -4.86 -4.22 15.38
C ASP A 103 -5.52 -4.02 14.00
N LEU A 104 -6.50 -3.11 13.90
CA LEU A 104 -7.19 -2.81 12.65
C LEU A 104 -6.27 -2.12 11.64
N GLU A 105 -5.37 -1.23 12.10
CA GLU A 105 -4.39 -0.58 11.23
C GLU A 105 -3.54 -1.60 10.49
N TRP A 106 -3.06 -2.65 11.16
CA TRP A 106 -2.28 -3.71 10.53
C TRP A 106 -3.02 -4.38 9.37
N VAL A 107 -4.33 -4.54 9.50
CA VAL A 107 -5.20 -5.11 8.44
C VAL A 107 -5.46 -4.09 7.34
N PHE A 108 -5.73 -2.83 7.69
CA PHE A 108 -6.04 -1.77 6.74
C PHE A 108 -4.83 -1.30 5.93
N LEU A 109 -3.61 -1.50 6.43
CA LEU A 109 -2.36 -1.25 5.71
C LEU A 109 -2.23 -1.98 4.37
N VAL A 110 -3.00 -3.05 4.16
CA VAL A 110 -3.08 -3.74 2.86
C VAL A 110 -3.64 -2.83 1.77
N PHE A 111 -4.47 -1.84 2.13
CA PHE A 111 -5.05 -0.89 1.19
C PHE A 111 -4.10 0.31 1.00
N PRO A 112 -3.53 0.51 -0.20
CA PRO A 112 -2.55 1.57 -0.44
C PRO A 112 -3.07 2.97 -0.12
N SER A 113 -4.36 3.23 -0.37
CA SER A 113 -4.98 4.52 -0.06
C SER A 113 -5.01 4.82 1.43
N PHE A 114 -5.30 3.82 2.27
CA PHE A 114 -5.26 3.97 3.73
C PHE A 114 -3.83 4.24 4.20
N ALA A 115 -2.85 3.44 3.73
CA ALA A 115 -1.44 3.62 4.09
C ALA A 115 -0.88 4.99 3.67
N LEU A 116 -1.38 5.56 2.57
CA LEU A 116 -1.05 6.93 2.16
C LEU A 116 -1.61 7.96 3.14
N PHE A 117 -2.91 7.89 3.48
CA PHE A 117 -3.52 8.84 4.43
C PHE A 117 -2.85 8.78 5.80
N GLN A 118 -2.68 7.58 6.36
CA GLN A 118 -1.98 7.39 7.64
C GLN A 118 -0.54 7.90 7.58
N GLY A 119 0.16 7.68 6.47
CA GLY A 119 1.52 8.16 6.29
C GLY A 119 1.63 9.69 6.28
N LEU A 120 0.67 10.38 5.64
CA LEU A 120 0.63 11.84 5.61
C LEU A 120 0.29 12.43 6.99
N GLU A 121 -0.67 11.84 7.70
CA GLU A 121 -1.00 12.26 9.06
C GLU A 121 0.18 12.04 10.01
N ASN A 122 0.81 10.87 9.99
CA ASN A 122 1.98 10.60 10.83
C ASN A 122 3.12 11.62 10.57
N MET A 123 3.32 12.04 9.31
CA MET A 123 4.27 13.13 9.00
C MET A 123 3.86 14.44 9.66
N ASP A 124 2.59 14.82 9.54
CA ASP A 124 2.06 16.07 10.08
C ASP A 124 2.15 16.11 11.62
N VAL A 125 1.80 15.00 12.29
CA VAL A 125 1.92 14.85 13.75
C VAL A 125 3.38 14.99 14.20
N ILE A 126 4.33 14.41 13.47
CA ILE A 126 5.75 14.53 13.81
C ILE A 126 6.24 15.97 13.61
N VAL A 127 5.93 16.59 12.47
CA VAL A 127 6.38 17.95 12.15
C VAL A 127 5.77 18.98 13.10
N SER A 128 4.46 18.91 13.35
CA SER A 128 3.78 19.75 14.34
C SER A 128 4.35 19.54 15.74
N GLY A 129 4.58 18.29 16.15
CA GLY A 129 5.21 17.98 17.44
C GLY A 129 6.60 18.61 17.61
N VAL A 130 7.44 18.60 16.57
CA VAL A 130 8.75 19.29 16.60
C VAL A 130 8.57 20.80 16.74
N MET A 131 7.66 21.39 15.96
CA MET A 131 7.42 22.83 15.97
C MET A 131 6.87 23.32 17.31
N ASP A 132 5.90 22.59 17.87
CA ASP A 132 5.28 22.91 19.15
C ASP A 132 6.30 22.82 20.28
N CYS A 133 7.08 21.72 20.33
CA CYS A 133 8.14 21.57 21.31
C CYS A 133 9.22 22.66 21.20
N GLY A 134 9.57 23.06 19.97
CA GLY A 134 10.51 24.16 19.72
C GLY A 134 9.96 25.52 20.16
N ASN A 135 8.69 25.79 19.91
CA ASN A 135 8.02 27.02 20.34
C ASN A 135 7.91 27.11 21.85
N ASP A 136 7.55 26.02 22.54
CA ASP A 136 7.50 25.96 24.00
C ASP A 136 8.88 26.20 24.61
N CYS A 137 9.93 25.65 24.01
CA CYS A 137 11.31 25.82 24.44
C CYS A 137 11.81 27.28 24.30
N ASN A 138 11.28 28.07 23.36
CA ASN A 138 11.64 29.49 23.20
C ASN A 138 11.19 30.38 24.37
N PHE A 139 10.21 29.95 25.18
CA PHE A 139 9.78 30.67 26.38
C PHE A 139 10.72 30.48 27.58
N ILE A 140 11.68 29.55 27.48
CA ILE A 140 12.59 29.18 28.57
C ILE A 140 14.03 29.50 28.15
N ALA A 141 14.67 30.44 28.86
CA ALA A 141 16.07 30.79 28.60
C ALA A 141 17.00 29.61 28.91
N GLY A 142 17.74 29.13 27.90
CA GLY A 142 18.68 28.02 28.03
C GLY A 142 18.07 26.63 27.89
N CYS A 143 16.87 26.52 27.31
CA CYS A 143 16.21 25.24 27.08
C CYS A 143 16.95 24.37 26.04
N THR A 144 17.32 23.17 26.45
CA THR A 144 17.71 22.06 25.57
C THR A 144 16.53 21.10 25.41
N LEU A 145 16.53 20.29 24.34
CA LEU A 145 15.47 19.31 24.05
C LEU A 145 15.23 18.33 25.23
N GLU A 146 16.29 18.00 25.99
CA GLU A 146 16.20 17.18 27.21
C GLU A 146 15.44 17.89 28.35
N THR A 147 15.60 19.20 28.52
CA THR A 147 14.79 19.98 29.47
C THR A 147 13.35 20.07 29.04
N ALA A 148 13.07 20.27 27.73
CA ALA A 148 11.70 20.32 27.21
C ALA A 148 10.95 19.01 27.44
N CYS A 149 11.64 17.87 27.30
CA CYS A 149 11.15 16.54 27.64
C CYS A 149 10.67 16.42 29.11
N ASN A 150 11.33 17.08 30.06
CA ASN A 150 10.92 17.01 31.47
C ASN A 150 9.61 17.78 31.78
N TRP A 151 9.27 18.77 30.95
CA TRP A 151 8.03 19.56 31.10
C TRP A 151 6.88 19.01 30.27
N THR A 152 7.18 18.53 29.07
CA THR A 152 6.20 17.96 28.14
C THR A 152 6.68 16.56 27.75
N PRO A 153 6.11 15.48 28.31
CA PRO A 153 6.57 14.12 28.04
C PRO A 153 6.42 13.72 26.56
N THR A 154 5.50 14.35 25.82
CA THR A 154 5.34 14.19 24.37
C THR A 154 6.58 14.61 23.58
N CYS A 155 7.43 15.49 24.13
CA CYS A 155 8.70 15.91 23.52
C CYS A 155 9.83 14.88 23.67
N CYS A 156 9.72 13.93 24.61
CA CYS A 156 10.80 12.98 24.93
C CYS A 156 10.98 11.87 23.91
N ASP A 157 9.88 11.44 23.30
CA ASP A 157 9.79 10.27 22.44
C ASP A 157 9.44 10.67 21.01
N LEU A 158 9.93 11.83 20.53
CA LEU A 158 9.76 12.20 19.14
C LEU A 158 10.38 11.11 18.25
N PRO A 159 9.57 10.36 17.50
CA PRO A 159 10.10 9.31 16.69
C PRO A 159 10.85 9.93 15.52
N GLU A 160 12.00 9.36 15.19
CA GLU A 160 12.61 9.62 13.89
C GLU A 160 11.57 9.32 12.80
N LEU A 161 11.51 10.16 11.77
CA LEU A 161 10.48 10.07 10.73
C LEU A 161 10.39 8.68 10.07
N TYR A 162 11.53 7.99 9.95
CA TYR A 162 11.65 6.64 9.39
C TYR A 162 11.64 5.52 10.45
N SER A 163 11.17 5.81 11.66
CA SER A 163 11.03 4.82 12.71
C SER A 163 10.00 3.76 12.33
N PHE A 164 10.12 2.59 12.97
CA PHE A 164 9.16 1.48 12.89
C PHE A 164 8.15 1.48 14.05
N ARG A 165 8.22 2.47 14.94
CA ARG A 165 7.23 2.66 16.03
C ARG A 165 5.86 3.05 15.45
N GLU A 166 4.83 3.07 16.29
CA GLU A 166 3.41 3.31 15.91
C GLU A 166 3.20 4.55 15.03
N VAL A 167 3.90 5.65 15.30
CA VAL A 167 3.82 6.90 14.51
C VAL A 167 4.82 6.94 13.33
N GLY A 168 5.52 5.85 13.06
CA GLY A 168 6.58 5.76 12.07
C GLY A 168 6.09 5.51 10.64
N ILE A 169 6.76 6.11 9.66
CA ILE A 169 6.36 6.01 8.24
C ILE A 169 6.91 4.74 7.58
N ALA A 170 7.98 4.17 8.12
CA ALA A 170 8.65 3.01 7.52
C ALA A 170 7.73 1.79 7.42
N ARG A 171 6.82 1.59 8.38
CA ARG A 171 5.78 0.56 8.34
C ARG A 171 4.92 0.72 7.09
N ASN A 172 4.40 1.91 6.84
CA ASN A 172 3.53 2.19 5.70
C ASN A 172 4.26 1.96 4.37
N LEU A 173 5.52 2.41 4.27
CA LEU A 173 6.36 2.21 3.07
C LEU A 173 6.60 0.74 2.78
N LEU A 174 6.93 -0.07 3.79
CA LEU A 174 7.17 -1.49 3.61
C LEU A 174 5.91 -2.24 3.18
N TYR A 175 4.76 -1.92 3.79
CA TYR A 175 3.48 -2.51 3.39
C TYR A 175 3.13 -2.16 1.95
N LEU A 176 3.34 -0.91 1.53
CA LEU A 176 3.11 -0.50 0.14
C LEU A 176 3.98 -1.29 -0.86
N VAL A 177 5.26 -1.51 -0.55
CA VAL A 177 6.14 -2.34 -1.40
C VAL A 177 5.68 -3.80 -1.38
N ALA A 178 5.38 -4.36 -0.22
CA ALA A 178 4.97 -5.75 -0.08
C ALA A 178 3.65 -6.03 -0.83
N VAL A 179 2.66 -5.15 -0.69
CA VAL A 179 1.38 -5.22 -1.43
C VAL A 179 1.64 -5.06 -2.92
N GLY A 180 2.49 -4.11 -3.33
CA GLY A 180 2.83 -3.91 -4.74
C GLY A 180 3.47 -5.15 -5.38
N ILE A 181 4.47 -5.73 -4.73
CA ILE A 181 5.14 -6.96 -5.19
C ILE A 181 4.16 -8.13 -5.26
N THR A 182 3.39 -8.35 -4.19
CA THR A 182 2.45 -9.48 -4.12
C THR A 182 1.34 -9.36 -5.16
N ALA A 183 0.76 -8.17 -5.35
CA ALA A 183 -0.24 -7.92 -6.38
C ALA A 183 0.34 -8.05 -7.79
N PHE A 184 1.55 -7.53 -8.05
CA PHE A 184 2.20 -7.67 -9.35
C PHE A 184 2.53 -9.13 -9.69
N VAL A 185 3.02 -9.90 -8.72
CA VAL A 185 3.24 -11.34 -8.89
C VAL A 185 1.91 -12.05 -9.17
N ALA A 186 0.84 -11.72 -8.46
CA ALA A 186 -0.48 -12.29 -8.69
C ALA A 186 -1.00 -11.99 -10.12
N VAL A 187 -0.82 -10.76 -10.62
CA VAL A 187 -1.14 -10.39 -12.01
C VAL A 187 -0.40 -11.30 -13.00
N LEU A 188 0.91 -11.49 -12.81
CA LEU A 188 1.70 -12.38 -13.67
C LEU A 188 1.20 -13.82 -13.59
N LEU A 189 0.90 -14.34 -12.40
CA LEU A 189 0.43 -15.71 -12.21
C LEU A 189 -0.92 -15.98 -12.90
N ILE A 190 -1.82 -14.99 -12.89
CA ILE A 190 -3.11 -15.05 -13.58
C ILE A 190 -2.89 -15.09 -15.10
N GLU A 191 -2.10 -14.17 -15.64
CA GLU A 191 -1.83 -14.06 -17.08
C GLU A 191 -1.16 -15.32 -17.65
N TYR A 192 -0.13 -15.84 -16.97
CA TYR A 192 0.58 -17.05 -17.40
C TYR A 192 -0.27 -18.33 -17.25
N ARG A 193 -1.52 -18.23 -16.78
CA ARG A 193 -2.44 -19.34 -16.51
C ARG A 193 -1.77 -20.46 -15.70
N VAL A 194 -0.83 -20.10 -14.81
CA VAL A 194 -0.03 -21.07 -14.04
C VAL A 194 -0.94 -21.98 -13.24
N PHE A 195 -2.01 -21.43 -12.65
CA PHE A 195 -3.01 -22.21 -11.91
C PHE A 195 -3.73 -23.26 -12.77
N SER A 196 -4.03 -22.96 -14.04
CA SER A 196 -4.64 -23.90 -14.97
C SER A 196 -3.64 -25.01 -15.35
N LYS A 197 -2.38 -24.65 -15.63
CA LYS A 197 -1.35 -25.63 -15.98
C LYS A 197 -0.94 -26.51 -14.80
N VAL A 198 -0.86 -25.95 -13.59
CA VAL A 198 -0.58 -26.71 -12.35
C VAL A 198 -1.74 -27.64 -12.02
N LYS A 199 -3.00 -27.20 -12.13
CA LYS A 199 -4.16 -28.08 -11.98
C LYS A 199 -4.17 -29.19 -13.03
N GLN A 200 -3.89 -28.89 -14.30
CA GLN A 200 -3.75 -29.90 -15.36
C GLN A 200 -2.61 -30.88 -15.09
N CYS A 201 -1.47 -30.42 -14.55
CA CYS A 201 -0.33 -31.28 -14.24
C CYS A 201 -0.61 -32.17 -13.02
N LEU A 202 -1.31 -31.65 -12.00
CA LEU A 202 -1.78 -32.44 -10.86
C LEU A 202 -2.88 -33.44 -11.23
N THR A 203 -3.81 -33.07 -12.12
CA THR A 203 -4.85 -34.00 -12.59
C THR A 203 -4.31 -35.03 -13.58
N TRP A 204 -3.28 -34.69 -14.37
CA TRP A 204 -2.56 -35.65 -15.20
C TRP A 204 -1.82 -36.70 -14.36
N LYS A 205 -1.20 -36.30 -13.24
CA LYS A 205 -0.64 -37.26 -12.26
C LYS A 205 -1.71 -38.12 -11.57
N ARG A 206 -2.99 -37.76 -11.63
CA ARG A 206 -4.12 -38.49 -11.01
C ARG A 206 -4.89 -39.40 -11.97
N LYS A 207 -4.67 -39.34 -13.28
CA LYS A 207 -5.22 -40.38 -14.17
C LYS A 207 -4.40 -41.67 -13.95
N PRO A 208 -5.03 -42.79 -13.53
CA PRO A 208 -4.33 -44.08 -13.59
C PRO A 208 -3.93 -44.31 -15.06
N ARG A 209 -2.76 -44.92 -15.28
CA ARG A 209 -2.37 -45.44 -16.59
C ARG A 209 -3.57 -46.21 -17.15
N ALA A 210 -4.13 -45.76 -18.27
CA ALA A 210 -5.04 -46.58 -19.03
C ALA A 210 -4.34 -47.93 -19.25
N SER A 211 -5.00 -49.00 -18.82
CA SER A 211 -4.57 -50.37 -19.02
C SER A 211 -4.32 -50.60 -20.51
N ALA A 212 -3.28 -51.37 -20.82
CA ALA A 212 -2.88 -51.78 -22.18
C ALA A 212 -3.91 -52.69 -22.90
N ASP A 213 -5.20 -52.58 -22.55
CA ASP A 213 -6.31 -53.39 -23.05
C ASP A 213 -7.09 -52.68 -24.19
N GLU A 214 -6.91 -51.37 -24.39
CA GLU A 214 -7.53 -50.64 -25.51
C GLU A 214 -6.90 -50.99 -26.87
N ASP A 215 -5.65 -51.49 -26.91
CA ASP A 215 -5.01 -51.88 -28.17
C ASP A 215 -5.51 -53.25 -28.70
N ALA A 216 -6.17 -54.06 -27.86
CA ALA A 216 -6.68 -55.38 -28.25
C ALA A 216 -7.98 -55.31 -29.06
N ASP A 217 -8.84 -54.31 -28.81
CA ASP A 217 -10.11 -54.15 -29.54
C ASP A 217 -9.89 -53.70 -31.00
N VAL A 218 -8.88 -52.86 -31.24
CA VAL A 218 -8.54 -52.33 -32.56
C VAL A 218 -7.88 -53.40 -33.43
N THR A 219 -7.18 -54.37 -32.83
CA THR A 219 -6.62 -55.51 -33.59
C THR A 219 -7.67 -56.55 -33.97
N ALA A 220 -8.72 -56.73 -33.17
CA ALA A 220 -9.80 -57.68 -33.45
C ALA A 220 -10.70 -57.24 -34.62
N GLU A 221 -10.77 -55.94 -34.90
CA GLU A 221 -11.58 -55.40 -36.00
C GLU A 221 -10.86 -55.48 -37.37
N LYS A 222 -9.54 -55.70 -37.38
CA LYS A 222 -8.76 -55.94 -38.62
C LYS A 222 -8.77 -57.39 -39.10
N GLU A 223 -9.27 -58.32 -38.29
CA GLU A 223 -9.36 -59.75 -38.62
C GLU A 223 -10.77 -60.19 -39.08
N ARG A 224 -11.73 -59.26 -39.17
CA ARG A 224 -13.05 -59.45 -39.79
C ARG A 224 -13.13 -58.81 -41.15
#